data_AF-A0A9E3S919-F1
#
_entry.id   AF-A0A9E3S919-F1
#
_cell.length_a   1.000
_cell.length_b   1.000
_cell.length_c   1.000
_cell.angle_alpha   90.00
_cell.angle_beta   90.00
_cell.angle_gamma   90.00
#
_symmetry.space_group_name_H-M   'P 1'
#
loop_
_entity.id
_entity.type
_entity.pdbx_description
1 polymer ?
#
loop_
_entity_poly.entity_id
_entity_poly.type
_entity_poly.pdbx_seq_one_letter_code
_entity_poly.pdbx_strand_id
1 'polypeptide(L)'
;MKPIKINVMKTHLTLIKLFLALFIAMPLAAFAQYTGNGNVSTRTFETGEITGIKASGNFQVSVIQSDETGVFVETDENLFEHIEVKEVNGVLTLSTLHIRSSTVLKATVTTASLQSVEASGASSVSSPTSFQGDKISLKASGSASFDFELDVDELSTSLSGAAKASLKGYAANHKAYLSGASKMYAGELKTKKTTVRASGASDAKVWAEDALYIDTSGVAKVTYDKTPASLEKNEEVVRVNQGSSSRYGDTVRVNVGNVKVKVIENDSTQITIGNRTIIVDNRGNVNIKRVKKHRFNGHWAGFELGLNGLLTPDFNMSYPKGQEYLDLRMEKSINVNLNFYEQNIKLNKAGTFGMFSGLGLSWNNYRFSKPVMITGDSAAFQGYIIEGVSVRKSKLTNLYLTLPLFFEVQTRSSRTKEKMHFAAGVVVGWRISTHSKVYYNEANKAFNLRDPETGKLLPLSMQSPGNSNRNIVKDFNSFHIRPFKLDAGLRLGWGIVNLYANYSLSSLFIKDKGPELYPFSVGIALTSW
;
A
#
# COMPACT_ATOMS: atom_id res chain seq x y z
N MET A 1 -66.37 6.45 0.05
CA MET A 1 -65.03 7.04 0.30
C MET A 1 -64.01 5.91 0.40
N LYS A 2 -63.11 5.77 -0.59
CA LYS A 2 -62.01 4.79 -0.56
C LYS A 2 -60.77 5.47 0.05
N PRO A 3 -60.06 4.86 1.02
CA PRO A 3 -58.88 5.47 1.59
C PRO A 3 -57.68 5.29 0.65
N ILE A 4 -56.99 6.40 0.40
CA ILE A 4 -55.73 6.48 -0.36
C ILE A 4 -54.65 5.82 0.50
N LYS A 5 -54.18 4.62 0.10
CA LYS A 5 -52.98 4.00 0.68
C LYS A 5 -51.75 4.67 0.08
N ILE A 6 -51.13 5.57 0.84
CA ILE A 6 -49.82 6.14 0.53
C ILE A 6 -48.76 5.04 0.69
N ASN A 7 -48.20 4.61 -0.44
CA ASN A 7 -47.26 3.51 -0.58
C ASN A 7 -45.81 4.02 -0.38
N VAL A 8 -45.46 4.47 0.83
CA VAL A 8 -44.10 4.98 1.15
C VAL A 8 -43.12 3.87 1.57
N MET A 9 -43.61 2.65 1.80
CA MET A 9 -42.77 1.55 2.30
C MET A 9 -42.10 0.70 1.22
N LYS A 10 -42.45 0.87 -0.08
CA LYS A 10 -41.78 0.16 -1.19
C LYS A 10 -40.58 0.89 -1.75
N THR A 11 -40.52 2.22 -1.68
CA THR A 11 -39.41 3.06 -2.15
C THR A 11 -38.19 3.00 -1.22
N HIS A 12 -38.39 2.87 0.11
CA HIS A 12 -37.27 2.68 1.03
C HIS A 12 -36.68 1.27 1.01
N LEU A 13 -37.49 0.24 0.71
CA LEU A 13 -36.98 -1.14 0.59
C LEU A 13 -36.24 -1.38 -0.74
N THR A 14 -36.54 -0.61 -1.79
CA THR A 14 -35.75 -0.59 -3.04
C THR A 14 -34.48 0.23 -2.89
N LEU A 15 -34.50 1.38 -2.20
CA LEU A 15 -33.27 2.12 -1.89
C LEU A 15 -32.32 1.36 -0.94
N ILE A 16 -32.83 0.61 0.04
CA ILE A 16 -32.00 -0.18 0.96
C ILE A 16 -31.43 -1.43 0.28
N LYS A 17 -32.16 -2.07 -0.65
CA LYS A 17 -31.60 -3.12 -1.51
C LYS A 17 -30.56 -2.57 -2.49
N LEU A 18 -30.74 -1.34 -2.98
CA LEU A 18 -29.76 -0.63 -3.82
C LEU A 18 -28.52 -0.23 -3.01
N PHE A 19 -28.68 0.15 -1.73
CA PHE A 19 -27.56 0.51 -0.84
C PHE A 19 -26.79 -0.71 -0.30
N LEU A 20 -27.46 -1.85 -0.10
CA LEU A 20 -26.82 -3.11 0.32
C LEU A 20 -26.13 -3.82 -0.86
N ALA A 21 -26.63 -3.65 -2.09
CA ALA A 21 -25.93 -4.05 -3.31
C ALA A 21 -24.70 -3.16 -3.60
N LEU A 22 -24.72 -1.88 -3.19
CA LEU A 22 -23.60 -0.96 -3.37
C LEU A 22 -22.44 -1.19 -2.37
N PHE A 23 -22.71 -1.79 -1.20
CA PHE A 23 -21.68 -2.04 -0.18
C PHE A 23 -21.06 -3.45 -0.22
N ILE A 24 -21.63 -4.36 -1.02
CA ILE A 24 -20.96 -5.60 -1.45
C ILE A 24 -20.07 -5.33 -2.69
N ALA A 25 -20.13 -4.11 -3.26
CA ALA A 25 -19.39 -3.69 -4.45
C ALA A 25 -18.31 -2.61 -4.20
N MET A 26 -17.67 -2.61 -3.02
CA MET A 26 -16.28 -2.12 -2.91
C MET A 26 -15.35 -3.34 -2.91
N PRO A 27 -14.35 -3.39 -3.78
CA PRO A 27 -13.81 -4.65 -4.24
C PRO A 27 -12.98 -5.32 -3.15
N LEU A 28 -13.47 -6.47 -2.69
CA LEU A 28 -12.64 -7.58 -2.28
C LEU A 28 -11.89 -8.08 -3.53
N ALA A 29 -10.91 -7.31 -4.01
CA ALA A 29 -10.06 -7.68 -5.12
C ALA A 29 -8.94 -8.64 -4.70
N ALA A 30 -9.20 -9.56 -3.77
CA ALA A 30 -8.82 -10.93 -4.10
C ALA A 30 -9.93 -11.45 -5.03
N PHE A 31 -10.06 -10.81 -6.21
CA PHE A 31 -10.72 -11.45 -7.33
C PHE A 31 -10.09 -12.83 -7.43
N ALA A 32 -10.87 -13.85 -7.76
CA ALA A 32 -10.28 -15.07 -8.27
C ALA A 32 -9.39 -14.64 -9.44
N GLN A 33 -8.09 -14.44 -9.18
CA GLN A 33 -7.22 -13.88 -10.17
C GLN A 33 -6.86 -15.06 -11.06
N TYR A 34 -7.28 -14.99 -12.32
CA TYR A 34 -7.13 -16.07 -13.28
C TYR A 34 -5.65 -16.30 -13.56
N THR A 35 -5.25 -17.56 -13.49
CA THR A 35 -3.92 -18.03 -13.87
C THR A 35 -4.03 -18.62 -15.27
N GLY A 36 -3.11 -18.26 -16.16
CA GLY A 36 -2.99 -18.84 -17.49
C GLY A 36 -2.87 -20.38 -17.43
N ASN A 37 -3.55 -21.06 -18.34
CA ASN A 37 -3.59 -22.52 -18.41
C ASN A 37 -2.34 -23.13 -19.08
N GLY A 38 -1.40 -22.31 -19.58
CA GLY A 38 -0.19 -22.76 -20.29
C GLY A 38 -0.39 -22.97 -21.80
N ASN A 39 -1.62 -22.93 -22.30
CA ASN A 39 -1.93 -23.11 -23.71
C ASN A 39 -1.97 -21.75 -24.40
N VAL A 40 -0.86 -21.32 -24.99
CA VAL A 40 -0.77 -20.04 -25.70
C VAL A 40 -1.50 -20.11 -27.04
N SER A 41 -2.37 -19.13 -27.30
CA SER A 41 -3.02 -18.93 -28.57
C SER A 41 -2.98 -17.46 -28.99
N THR A 42 -3.17 -17.21 -30.29
CA THR A 42 -3.22 -15.86 -30.85
C THR A 42 -4.60 -15.58 -31.40
N ARG A 43 -5.17 -14.40 -31.10
CA ARG A 43 -6.40 -13.91 -31.73
C ARG A 43 -6.17 -12.57 -32.41
N THR A 44 -6.77 -12.42 -33.58
CA THR A 44 -6.86 -11.17 -34.31
C THR A 44 -8.14 -10.44 -33.95
N PHE A 45 -8.07 -9.14 -33.76
CA PHE A 45 -9.21 -8.27 -33.48
C PHE A 45 -9.33 -7.25 -34.61
N GLU A 46 -10.51 -7.22 -35.22
CA GLU A 46 -10.87 -6.19 -36.20
C GLU A 46 -11.15 -4.87 -35.48
N THR A 47 -10.53 -3.80 -35.93
CA THR A 47 -10.68 -2.46 -35.36
C THR A 47 -10.81 -1.42 -36.46
N GLY A 48 -11.37 -0.25 -36.13
CA GLY A 48 -11.22 0.93 -36.99
C GLY A 48 -9.77 1.42 -37.01
N GLU A 49 -9.56 2.58 -37.63
CA GLU A 49 -8.28 3.30 -37.58
C GLU A 49 -7.86 3.56 -36.13
N ILE A 50 -6.59 3.32 -35.79
CA ILE A 50 -6.07 3.51 -34.43
C ILE A 50 -5.13 4.70 -34.42
N THR A 51 -5.52 5.79 -33.76
CA THR A 51 -4.66 6.97 -33.55
C THR A 51 -4.21 7.11 -32.09
N GLY A 52 -4.77 6.32 -31.17
CA GLY A 52 -4.41 6.31 -29.75
C GLY A 52 -4.39 4.91 -29.14
N ILE A 53 -3.52 4.68 -28.16
CA ILE A 53 -3.42 3.40 -27.44
C ILE A 53 -3.49 3.66 -25.94
N LYS A 54 -4.35 2.91 -25.24
CA LYS A 54 -4.44 2.90 -23.78
C LYS A 54 -4.21 1.50 -23.25
N ALA A 55 -3.04 1.27 -22.66
CA ALA A 55 -2.64 0.00 -22.07
C ALA A 55 -2.70 0.06 -20.53
N SER A 56 -3.21 -1.01 -19.92
CA SER A 56 -3.29 -1.15 -18.46
C SER A 56 -3.08 -2.59 -18.01
N GLY A 57 -2.90 -2.81 -16.71
CA GLY A 57 -2.61 -4.14 -16.17
C GLY A 57 -1.15 -4.52 -16.37
N ASN A 58 -0.89 -5.67 -16.98
CA ASN A 58 0.43 -6.23 -17.26
C ASN A 58 0.68 -6.47 -18.76
N PHE A 59 -0.08 -5.80 -19.64
CA PHE A 59 0.08 -5.93 -21.10
C PHE A 59 1.46 -5.49 -21.58
N GLN A 60 2.05 -6.28 -22.47
CA GLN A 60 3.18 -5.89 -23.30
C GLN A 60 2.68 -5.53 -24.70
N VAL A 61 2.78 -4.27 -25.11
CA VAL A 61 2.26 -3.79 -26.39
C VAL A 61 3.41 -3.42 -27.32
N SER A 62 3.41 -3.97 -28.53
CA SER A 62 4.33 -3.62 -29.60
C SER A 62 3.57 -2.86 -30.69
N VAL A 63 3.90 -1.61 -30.90
CA VAL A 63 3.29 -0.75 -31.92
C VAL A 63 4.17 -0.75 -33.16
N ILE A 64 3.61 -1.04 -34.32
CA ILE A 64 4.34 -1.08 -35.60
C ILE A 64 3.65 -0.12 -36.56
N GLN A 65 4.40 0.78 -37.17
CA GLN A 65 3.84 1.67 -38.17
C GLN A 65 3.59 0.92 -39.49
N SER A 66 2.38 0.96 -40.01
CA SER A 66 1.97 0.28 -41.25
C SER A 66 0.71 0.93 -41.82
N ASP A 67 0.53 0.91 -43.14
CA ASP A 67 -0.71 1.37 -43.79
C ASP A 67 -1.91 0.47 -43.43
N GLU A 68 -1.63 -0.77 -43.00
CA GLU A 68 -2.64 -1.71 -42.51
C GLU A 68 -2.84 -1.58 -41.00
N THR A 69 -4.10 -1.44 -40.59
CA THR A 69 -4.48 -1.43 -39.17
C THR A 69 -4.86 -2.83 -38.71
N GLY A 70 -4.31 -3.28 -37.57
CA GLY A 70 -4.54 -4.61 -37.06
C GLY A 70 -4.09 -4.79 -35.62
N VAL A 71 -4.82 -5.62 -34.87
CA VAL A 71 -4.51 -5.92 -33.46
C VAL A 71 -4.43 -7.43 -33.27
N PHE A 72 -3.25 -7.91 -32.87
CA PHE A 72 -2.98 -9.32 -32.63
C PHE A 72 -2.62 -9.50 -31.15
N VAL A 73 -3.37 -10.33 -30.42
CA VAL A 73 -3.09 -10.62 -29.01
C VAL A 73 -2.69 -12.08 -28.84
N GLU A 74 -1.55 -12.30 -28.20
CA GLU A 74 -0.98 -13.59 -27.84
C GLU A 74 -1.07 -13.78 -26.31
N THR A 75 -1.84 -14.76 -25.86
CA THR A 75 -1.98 -15.11 -24.43
C THR A 75 -2.51 -16.53 -24.22
N ASP A 76 -2.59 -16.99 -22.97
CA ASP A 76 -3.20 -18.27 -22.61
C ASP A 76 -4.69 -18.31 -23.01
N GLU A 77 -5.16 -19.42 -23.58
CA GLU A 77 -6.52 -19.57 -24.13
C GLU A 77 -7.62 -19.15 -23.14
N ASN A 78 -7.46 -19.51 -21.86
CA ASN A 78 -8.43 -19.21 -20.80
C ASN A 78 -8.44 -17.74 -20.37
N LEU A 79 -7.47 -16.93 -20.79
CA LEU A 79 -7.36 -15.52 -20.41
C LEU A 79 -8.04 -14.58 -21.42
N PHE A 80 -8.41 -15.05 -22.61
CA PHE A 80 -9.09 -14.21 -23.61
C PHE A 80 -10.45 -13.66 -23.13
N GLU A 81 -11.13 -14.34 -22.21
CA GLU A 81 -12.38 -13.86 -21.60
C GLU A 81 -12.15 -12.83 -20.48
N HIS A 82 -10.89 -12.59 -20.11
CA HIS A 82 -10.48 -11.72 -19.01
C HIS A 82 -9.58 -10.56 -19.45
N ILE A 83 -9.45 -10.38 -20.76
CA ILE A 83 -8.83 -9.22 -21.39
C ILE A 83 -9.87 -8.41 -22.14
N GLU A 84 -9.69 -7.10 -22.16
CA GLU A 84 -10.48 -6.18 -22.97
C GLU A 84 -9.61 -5.68 -24.11
N VAL A 85 -10.09 -5.85 -25.33
CA VAL A 85 -9.50 -5.29 -26.55
C VAL A 85 -10.63 -4.56 -27.27
N LYS A 86 -10.62 -3.24 -27.21
CA LYS A 86 -11.72 -2.43 -27.74
C LYS A 86 -11.22 -1.12 -28.31
N GLU A 87 -11.58 -0.83 -29.56
CA GLU A 87 -11.35 0.47 -30.19
C GLU A 87 -12.63 1.32 -30.10
N VAL A 88 -12.48 2.58 -29.67
CA VAL A 88 -13.55 3.58 -29.68
C VAL A 88 -12.97 4.93 -30.08
N ASN A 89 -13.51 5.54 -31.14
CA ASN A 89 -13.13 6.87 -31.64
C ASN A 89 -11.62 7.02 -31.90
N GLY A 90 -10.99 5.99 -32.47
CA GLY A 90 -9.57 5.95 -32.78
C GLY A 90 -8.68 5.53 -31.62
N VAL A 91 -9.23 5.26 -30.43
CA VAL A 91 -8.45 4.88 -29.24
C VAL A 91 -8.63 3.40 -28.94
N LEU A 92 -7.57 2.61 -29.14
CA LEU A 92 -7.50 1.22 -28.74
C LEU A 92 -7.25 1.09 -27.23
N THR A 93 -8.18 0.49 -26.52
CA THR A 93 -8.06 0.13 -25.10
C THR A 93 -7.66 -1.34 -24.97
N LEU A 94 -6.54 -1.58 -24.29
CA LEU A 94 -6.02 -2.89 -23.89
C LEU A 94 -5.98 -2.94 -22.36
N SER A 95 -6.86 -3.73 -21.75
CA SER A 95 -6.96 -3.84 -20.29
C SER A 95 -7.08 -5.28 -19.83
N THR A 96 -6.55 -5.58 -18.64
CA THR A 96 -6.76 -6.88 -18.00
C THR A 96 -7.68 -6.74 -16.80
N LEU A 97 -8.58 -7.69 -16.64
CA LEU A 97 -9.46 -7.81 -15.47
C LEU A 97 -9.09 -9.08 -14.74
N HIS A 98 -8.52 -8.92 -13.53
CA HIS A 98 -8.33 -10.03 -12.59
C HIS A 98 -7.39 -11.13 -13.08
N ILE A 99 -6.31 -10.82 -13.81
CA ILE A 99 -5.29 -11.82 -14.17
C ILE A 99 -4.18 -11.82 -13.12
N ARG A 100 -3.84 -13.01 -12.58
CA ARG A 100 -2.73 -13.18 -11.61
C ARG A 100 -1.39 -13.30 -12.33
N SER A 101 -1.37 -14.17 -13.32
CA SER A 101 -0.21 -14.55 -14.09
C SER A 101 -0.64 -15.16 -15.41
N SER A 102 0.12 -14.87 -16.46
CA SER A 102 -0.03 -15.42 -17.80
C SER A 102 1.31 -16.00 -18.25
N THR A 103 1.29 -16.98 -19.15
CA THR A 103 2.48 -17.49 -19.84
C THR A 103 3.03 -16.41 -20.76
N VAL A 104 2.14 -15.74 -21.51
CA VAL A 104 2.42 -14.55 -22.32
C VAL A 104 1.19 -13.64 -22.32
N LEU A 105 1.40 -12.33 -22.41
CA LEU A 105 0.31 -11.36 -22.58
C LEU A 105 0.83 -10.20 -23.42
N LYS A 106 0.86 -10.45 -24.74
CA LYS A 106 1.45 -9.53 -25.71
C LYS A 106 0.39 -9.09 -26.72
N ALA A 107 0.32 -7.80 -27.00
CA ALA A 107 -0.45 -7.24 -28.09
C ALA A 107 0.50 -6.65 -29.14
N THR A 108 0.28 -6.96 -30.41
CA THR A 108 0.93 -6.30 -31.54
C THR A 108 -0.11 -5.45 -32.24
N VAL A 109 0.14 -4.15 -32.34
CA VAL A 109 -0.77 -3.16 -32.92
C VAL A 109 -0.09 -2.57 -34.14
N THR A 110 -0.69 -2.72 -35.31
CA THR A 110 -0.26 -2.04 -36.54
C THR A 110 -1.17 -0.84 -36.79
N THR A 111 -0.60 0.31 -37.12
CA THR A 111 -1.36 1.52 -37.47
C THR A 111 -0.53 2.51 -38.29
N ALA A 112 -1.17 3.30 -39.14
CA ALA A 112 -0.51 4.29 -39.99
C ALA A 112 -0.07 5.53 -39.19
N SER A 113 -0.84 5.91 -38.16
CA SER A 113 -0.60 7.12 -37.36
C SER A 113 -0.78 6.86 -35.87
N LEU A 114 -0.07 7.64 -35.05
CA LEU A 114 -0.16 7.54 -33.60
C LEU A 114 -0.03 8.94 -33.00
N GLN A 115 -1.06 9.36 -32.27
CA GLN A 115 -1.13 10.67 -31.61
C GLN A 115 -0.96 10.53 -30.10
N SER A 116 -1.41 9.42 -29.51
CA SER A 116 -1.37 9.24 -28.06
C SER A 116 -1.10 7.80 -27.61
N VAL A 117 -0.29 7.66 -26.56
CA VAL A 117 -0.06 6.38 -25.88
C VAL A 117 -0.15 6.62 -24.37
N GLU A 118 -1.10 5.97 -23.73
CA GLU A 118 -1.30 5.99 -22.29
C GLU A 118 -1.03 4.60 -21.71
N ALA A 119 -0.12 4.50 -20.74
CA ALA A 119 0.24 3.25 -20.08
C ALA A 119 0.07 3.37 -18.56
N SER A 120 -0.50 2.35 -17.93
CA SER A 120 -0.79 2.35 -16.49
C SER A 120 -0.63 0.95 -15.88
N GLY A 121 -0.45 0.89 -14.56
CA GLY A 121 -0.16 -0.38 -13.88
C GLY A 121 1.28 -0.84 -14.16
N ALA A 122 1.46 -2.08 -14.58
CA ALA A 122 2.74 -2.69 -14.92
C ALA A 122 2.90 -2.92 -16.45
N SER A 123 2.12 -2.21 -17.27
CA SER A 123 2.15 -2.36 -18.73
C SER A 123 3.42 -1.79 -19.36
N SER A 124 3.90 -2.42 -20.43
CA SER A 124 4.98 -1.92 -21.28
C SER A 124 4.47 -1.64 -22.69
N VAL A 125 4.86 -0.51 -23.28
CA VAL A 125 4.54 -0.19 -24.68
C VAL A 125 5.83 0.18 -25.40
N SER A 126 6.08 -0.46 -26.54
CA SER A 126 7.30 -0.25 -27.32
C SER A 126 7.02 -0.15 -28.81
N SER A 127 7.89 0.54 -29.53
CA SER A 127 7.96 0.47 -31.00
C SER A 127 9.29 -0.17 -31.40
N PRO A 128 9.28 -1.33 -32.09
CA PRO A 128 10.51 -2.01 -32.52
C PRO A 128 11.23 -1.26 -33.64
N THR A 129 10.52 -0.39 -34.38
CA THR A 129 11.05 0.47 -35.45
C THR A 129 10.80 1.94 -35.13
N SER A 130 11.48 2.84 -35.85
CA SER A 130 11.20 4.27 -35.75
C SER A 130 9.75 4.55 -36.14
N PHE A 131 9.04 5.32 -35.31
CA PHE A 131 7.66 5.74 -35.56
C PHE A 131 7.63 7.22 -35.96
N GLN A 132 7.08 7.50 -37.14
CA GLN A 132 6.99 8.84 -37.73
C GLN A 132 5.64 9.49 -37.44
N GLY A 133 5.62 10.79 -37.19
CA GLY A 133 4.37 11.55 -37.08
C GLY A 133 4.54 12.99 -36.59
N ASP A 134 3.49 13.79 -36.70
CA ASP A 134 3.58 15.22 -36.36
C ASP A 134 3.69 15.43 -34.83
N LYS A 135 2.75 14.84 -34.08
CA LYS A 135 2.64 15.06 -32.63
C LYS A 135 2.27 13.80 -31.89
N ILE A 136 3.11 13.43 -30.92
CA ILE A 136 2.90 12.26 -30.07
C ILE A 136 2.87 12.65 -28.59
N SER A 137 1.85 12.17 -27.88
CA SER A 137 1.72 12.29 -26.43
C SER A 137 1.88 10.94 -25.75
N LEU A 138 2.98 10.74 -25.02
CA LEU A 138 3.24 9.57 -24.19
C LEU A 138 2.92 9.88 -22.72
N LYS A 139 2.01 9.13 -22.09
CA LYS A 139 1.68 9.26 -20.67
C LYS A 139 1.81 7.93 -19.94
N ALA A 140 2.65 7.87 -18.92
CA ALA A 140 2.79 6.70 -18.07
C ALA A 140 2.50 7.01 -16.59
N SER A 141 1.80 6.08 -15.94
CA SER A 141 1.53 6.10 -14.50
C SER A 141 1.76 4.72 -13.88
N GLY A 142 1.98 4.68 -12.55
CA GLY A 142 2.29 3.44 -11.85
C GLY A 142 3.72 2.96 -12.12
N SER A 143 3.89 1.71 -12.56
CA SER A 143 5.18 1.08 -12.90
C SER A 143 5.34 0.87 -14.41
N ALA A 144 4.56 1.58 -15.24
CA ALA A 144 4.54 1.41 -16.67
C ALA A 144 5.84 1.86 -17.35
N SER A 145 6.15 1.30 -18.52
CA SER A 145 7.38 1.59 -19.27
C SER A 145 7.15 1.85 -20.76
N PHE A 146 7.84 2.85 -21.30
CA PHE A 146 7.94 3.11 -22.73
C PHE A 146 9.32 2.81 -23.29
N ASP A 147 9.37 2.27 -24.50
CA ASP A 147 10.59 2.11 -25.30
C ASP A 147 10.31 2.44 -26.78
N PHE A 148 10.66 3.65 -27.22
CA PHE A 148 10.33 4.13 -28.55
C PHE A 148 11.55 4.72 -29.27
N GLU A 149 11.63 4.41 -30.56
CA GLU A 149 12.37 5.21 -31.54
C GLU A 149 11.36 6.08 -32.30
N LEU A 150 11.61 7.39 -32.37
CA LEU A 150 10.66 8.36 -32.88
C LEU A 150 11.32 9.28 -33.91
N ASP A 151 10.55 9.72 -34.91
CA ASP A 151 10.90 10.83 -35.79
C ASP A 151 9.68 11.75 -35.92
N VAL A 152 9.64 12.80 -35.08
CA VAL A 152 8.43 13.61 -34.87
C VAL A 152 8.70 15.11 -34.76
N ASP A 153 7.68 15.95 -34.95
CA ASP A 153 7.81 17.40 -34.72
C ASP A 153 7.59 17.78 -33.25
N GLU A 154 6.54 17.26 -32.62
CA GLU A 154 6.20 17.53 -31.22
C GLU A 154 6.07 16.24 -30.40
N LEU A 155 6.94 16.09 -29.40
CA LEU A 155 6.84 15.03 -28.40
C LEU A 155 6.44 15.61 -27.03
N SER A 156 5.39 15.05 -26.44
CA SER A 156 5.03 15.29 -25.04
C SER A 156 5.16 14.00 -24.25
N THR A 157 5.93 14.02 -23.16
CA THR A 157 6.15 12.86 -22.29
C THR A 157 5.75 13.21 -20.87
N SER A 158 4.76 12.52 -20.31
CA SER A 158 4.32 12.70 -18.92
C SER A 158 4.51 11.41 -18.12
N LEU A 159 5.39 11.42 -17.12
CA LEU A 159 5.69 10.26 -16.28
C LEU A 159 5.31 10.56 -14.82
N SER A 160 4.58 9.64 -14.21
CA SER A 160 4.17 9.71 -12.80
C SER A 160 4.36 8.37 -12.09
N GLY A 161 4.57 8.39 -10.77
CA GLY A 161 4.81 7.18 -9.99
C GLY A 161 6.24 6.65 -10.14
N ALA A 162 6.39 5.36 -10.47
CA ALA A 162 7.67 4.68 -10.73
C ALA A 162 7.89 4.39 -12.23
N ALA A 163 7.21 5.13 -13.11
CA ALA A 163 7.25 4.93 -14.55
C ALA A 163 8.64 5.19 -15.17
N LYS A 164 8.92 4.51 -16.30
CA LYS A 164 10.16 4.65 -17.06
C LYS A 164 9.88 4.95 -18.54
N ALA A 165 10.68 5.79 -19.17
CA ALA A 165 10.71 5.94 -20.63
C ALA A 165 12.13 5.86 -21.16
N SER A 166 12.34 5.07 -22.22
CA SER A 166 13.53 5.06 -23.06
C SER A 166 13.13 5.60 -24.43
N LEU A 167 13.74 6.69 -24.87
CA LEU A 167 13.38 7.41 -26.09
C LEU A 167 14.64 7.68 -26.91
N LYS A 168 14.60 7.36 -28.20
CA LYS A 168 15.68 7.62 -29.18
C LYS A 168 15.12 8.14 -30.51
N GLY A 169 15.99 8.65 -31.37
CA GLY A 169 15.63 9.16 -32.71
C GLY A 169 15.67 10.68 -32.77
N TYR A 170 14.65 11.32 -33.36
CA TYR A 170 14.54 12.77 -33.52
C TYR A 170 13.17 13.30 -33.08
N ALA A 171 13.17 14.45 -32.39
CA ALA A 171 11.95 15.22 -32.14
C ALA A 171 12.24 16.72 -32.23
N ALA A 172 11.55 17.51 -33.06
CA ALA A 172 11.87 18.94 -33.15
C ALA A 172 11.68 19.66 -31.80
N ASN A 173 10.57 19.39 -31.11
CA ASN A 173 10.28 19.92 -29.77
C ASN A 173 9.89 18.81 -28.80
N HIS A 174 10.54 18.73 -27.63
CA HIS A 174 10.20 17.78 -26.57
C HIS A 174 9.78 18.49 -25.28
N LYS A 175 8.58 18.17 -24.77
CA LYS A 175 8.09 18.61 -23.47
C LYS A 175 7.99 17.41 -22.54
N ALA A 176 8.81 17.39 -21.49
CA ALA A 176 8.87 16.30 -20.52
C ALA A 176 8.37 16.78 -19.15
N TYR A 177 7.36 16.09 -18.61
CA TYR A 177 6.80 16.30 -17.28
C TYR A 177 7.03 15.06 -16.43
N LEU A 178 7.84 15.18 -15.38
CA LEU A 178 8.20 14.07 -14.51
C LEU A 178 7.76 14.36 -13.07
N SER A 179 7.15 13.36 -12.43
CA SER A 179 6.72 13.43 -11.04
C SER A 179 6.89 12.09 -10.33
N GLY A 180 7.17 12.12 -9.03
CA GLY A 180 7.38 10.90 -8.23
C GLY A 180 8.81 10.35 -8.36
N ALA A 181 8.95 9.04 -8.56
CA ALA A 181 10.23 8.34 -8.71
C ALA A 181 10.48 7.89 -10.18
N SER A 182 9.98 8.67 -11.13
CA SER A 182 10.03 8.36 -12.57
C SER A 182 11.42 8.52 -13.18
N LYS A 183 11.72 7.77 -14.24
CA LYS A 183 12.99 7.86 -14.97
C LYS A 183 12.79 8.05 -16.47
N MET A 184 13.50 8.99 -17.08
CA MET A 184 13.49 9.20 -18.53
C MET A 184 14.90 9.14 -19.09
N TYR A 185 15.11 8.27 -20.06
CA TYR A 185 16.35 8.10 -20.81
C TYR A 185 16.10 8.56 -22.26
N ALA A 186 16.33 9.83 -22.53
CA ALA A 186 16.17 10.48 -23.83
C ALA A 186 17.48 11.16 -24.29
N GLY A 187 18.64 10.61 -23.89
CA GLY A 187 19.95 11.11 -24.32
C GLY A 187 20.27 10.83 -25.79
N GLU A 188 19.60 9.82 -26.36
CA GLU A 188 19.70 9.43 -27.78
C GLU A 188 18.54 9.98 -28.63
N LEU A 189 17.63 10.76 -28.02
CA LEU A 189 16.58 11.48 -28.73
C LEU A 189 17.08 12.89 -29.08
N LYS A 190 17.49 13.10 -30.33
CA LYS A 190 17.98 14.40 -30.80
C LYS A 190 16.82 15.38 -30.93
N THR A 191 16.94 16.56 -30.32
CA THR A 191 15.89 17.60 -30.35
C THR A 191 16.43 18.99 -30.64
N LYS A 192 15.63 19.85 -31.28
CA LYS A 192 15.99 21.27 -31.37
C LYS A 192 15.75 21.96 -30.03
N LYS A 193 14.57 21.74 -29.45
CA LYS A 193 14.19 22.32 -28.15
C LYS A 193 13.68 21.25 -27.19
N THR A 194 14.17 21.27 -25.96
CA THR A 194 13.66 20.43 -24.88
C THR A 194 13.23 21.28 -23.69
N THR A 195 12.06 21.00 -23.13
CA THR A 195 11.55 21.56 -21.87
C THR A 195 11.36 20.43 -20.89
N VAL A 196 12.04 20.46 -19.74
CA VAL A 196 11.90 19.47 -18.67
C VAL A 196 11.32 20.13 -17.43
N ARG A 197 10.16 19.67 -16.98
CA ARG A 197 9.62 19.96 -15.64
C ARG A 197 9.67 18.69 -14.81
N ALA A 198 10.47 18.70 -13.74
CA ALA A 198 10.71 17.50 -12.95
C ALA A 198 10.54 17.79 -11.45
N SER A 199 9.67 17.02 -10.80
CA SER A 199 9.39 17.13 -9.36
C SER A 199 9.54 15.79 -8.64
N GLY A 200 9.87 15.84 -7.34
CA GLY A 200 10.05 14.64 -6.53
C GLY A 200 11.45 14.04 -6.64
N ALA A 201 11.55 12.72 -6.82
CA ALA A 201 12.80 11.96 -6.95
C ALA A 201 13.03 11.43 -8.38
N SER A 202 12.67 12.24 -9.37
CA SER A 202 12.76 11.90 -10.79
C SER A 202 14.19 12.05 -11.35
N ASP A 203 14.57 11.21 -12.31
CA ASP A 203 15.85 11.29 -13.04
C ASP A 203 15.58 11.39 -14.55
N ALA A 204 16.10 12.42 -15.21
CA ALA A 204 15.96 12.62 -16.64
C ALA A 204 17.33 12.78 -17.30
N LYS A 205 17.52 12.10 -18.42
CA LYS A 205 18.62 12.31 -19.36
C LYS A 205 18.03 12.79 -20.68
N VAL A 206 18.49 13.91 -21.22
CA VAL A 206 17.94 14.53 -22.44
C VAL A 206 19.04 14.95 -23.40
N TRP A 207 18.65 15.40 -24.60
CA TRP A 207 19.55 16.00 -25.58
C TRP A 207 18.83 17.17 -26.24
N ALA A 208 19.50 18.30 -26.46
CA ALA A 208 18.96 19.44 -27.20
C ALA A 208 20.07 20.18 -27.96
N GLU A 209 19.75 20.67 -29.17
CA GLU A 209 20.63 21.46 -30.03
C GLU A 209 20.53 22.95 -29.69
N ASP A 210 19.33 23.54 -29.83
CA ASP A 210 19.13 24.99 -29.81
C ASP A 210 18.82 25.50 -28.40
N ALA A 211 17.85 24.88 -27.71
CA ALA A 211 17.39 25.35 -26.41
C ALA A 211 17.01 24.22 -25.45
N LEU A 212 17.45 24.36 -24.19
CA LEU A 212 17.05 23.50 -23.09
C LEU A 212 16.51 24.34 -21.94
N TYR A 213 15.25 24.16 -21.59
CA TYR A 213 14.63 24.74 -20.40
C TYR A 213 14.45 23.65 -19.34
N ILE A 214 14.96 23.89 -18.13
CA ILE A 214 14.86 22.95 -17.00
C ILE A 214 14.20 23.65 -15.83
N ASP A 215 13.14 23.04 -15.32
CA ASP A 215 12.43 23.47 -14.12
C ASP A 215 12.35 22.29 -13.16
N THR A 216 13.01 22.42 -12.01
CA THR A 216 13.14 21.32 -11.05
C THR A 216 12.73 21.74 -9.66
N SER A 217 12.01 20.84 -8.98
CA SER A 217 11.68 20.94 -7.57
C SER A 217 11.96 19.62 -6.84
N GLY A 218 12.35 19.70 -5.57
CA GLY A 218 12.64 18.51 -4.75
C GLY A 218 14.06 17.94 -4.94
N VAL A 219 14.18 16.63 -5.19
CA VAL A 219 15.46 15.92 -5.40
C VAL A 219 15.61 15.39 -6.83
N ALA A 220 14.93 16.04 -7.77
CA ALA A 220 14.98 15.73 -9.19
C ALA A 220 16.39 15.96 -9.76
N LYS A 221 16.78 15.11 -10.71
CA LYS A 221 18.04 15.21 -11.43
C LYS A 221 17.77 15.27 -12.93
N VAL A 222 18.34 16.25 -13.61
CA VAL A 222 18.30 16.37 -15.07
C VAL A 222 19.74 16.42 -15.59
N THR A 223 20.04 15.60 -16.58
CA THR A 223 21.34 15.49 -17.26
C THR A 223 21.15 15.61 -18.76
N TYR A 224 22.15 16.13 -19.47
CA TYR A 224 22.10 16.30 -20.92
C TYR A 224 23.38 15.81 -21.58
N ASP A 225 23.26 15.13 -22.72
CA ASP A 225 24.40 14.55 -23.44
C ASP A 225 25.08 15.53 -24.41
N LYS A 226 24.38 16.59 -24.80
CA LYS A 226 24.92 17.70 -25.61
C LYS A 226 24.67 19.02 -24.90
N THR A 227 25.66 19.89 -24.93
CA THR A 227 25.51 21.29 -24.50
C THR A 227 24.67 22.05 -25.54
N PRO A 228 23.49 22.57 -25.18
CA PRO A 228 22.63 23.32 -26.09
C PRO A 228 23.15 24.74 -26.31
N ALA A 229 22.73 25.40 -27.39
CA ALA A 229 23.09 26.80 -27.66
C ALA A 229 22.51 27.78 -26.62
N SER A 230 21.32 27.50 -26.09
CA SER A 230 20.67 28.23 -25.00
C SER A 230 20.24 27.29 -23.87
N LEU A 231 20.51 27.68 -22.62
CA LEU A 231 20.21 26.90 -21.42
C LEU A 231 19.58 27.79 -20.35
N GLU A 232 18.29 27.57 -20.07
CA GLU A 232 17.56 28.24 -19.00
C GLU A 232 17.23 27.24 -17.90
N LYS A 233 17.47 27.63 -16.64
CA LYS A 233 17.22 26.77 -15.48
C LYS A 233 16.50 27.53 -14.38
N ASN A 234 15.32 27.05 -14.01
CA ASN A 234 14.60 27.46 -12.80
C ASN A 234 14.77 26.36 -11.75
N GLU A 235 15.72 26.55 -10.85
CA GLU A 235 16.04 25.62 -9.78
C GLU A 235 15.72 26.27 -8.44
N GLU A 236 14.88 25.64 -7.61
CA GLU A 236 14.80 25.97 -6.18
C GLU A 236 16.09 25.44 -5.50
N VAL A 237 17.16 26.22 -5.64
CA VAL A 237 18.53 26.09 -5.13
C VAL A 237 18.98 24.66 -4.77
N VAL A 238 19.56 23.96 -5.75
CA VAL A 238 20.76 23.15 -5.51
C VAL A 238 21.76 23.42 -6.64
N ARG A 239 22.65 24.38 -6.40
CA ARG A 239 23.85 24.59 -7.23
C ARG A 239 24.61 23.27 -7.36
N VAL A 240 24.68 22.71 -8.57
CA VAL A 240 25.66 21.68 -8.92
C VAL A 240 26.47 22.20 -10.10
N ASN A 241 27.77 22.38 -9.85
CA ASN A 241 28.88 22.75 -10.76
C ASN A 241 29.57 24.09 -10.47
N GLN A 242 29.74 24.45 -9.20
CA GLN A 242 31.02 24.98 -8.74
C GLN A 242 31.40 24.27 -7.46
N GLY A 243 32.65 23.83 -7.34
CA GLY A 243 33.12 23.18 -6.14
C GLY A 243 32.96 24.13 -4.95
N SER A 244 32.27 23.71 -3.89
CA SER A 244 32.17 24.52 -2.67
C SER A 244 33.37 24.18 -1.79
N SER A 245 34.23 25.16 -1.48
CA SER A 245 35.28 25.02 -0.48
C SER A 245 34.89 25.72 0.83
N SER A 246 35.24 25.12 1.97
CA SER A 246 35.09 25.74 3.30
C SER A 246 36.28 25.35 4.15
N ARG A 247 36.83 26.30 4.92
CA ARG A 247 37.92 26.08 5.87
C ARG A 247 37.41 26.39 7.27
N TYR A 248 37.65 25.48 8.20
CA TYR A 248 37.35 25.67 9.62
C TYR A 248 38.49 25.06 10.44
N GLY A 249 39.25 25.92 11.13
CA GLY A 249 40.46 25.50 11.84
C GLY A 249 41.48 24.82 10.91
N ASP A 250 41.92 23.63 11.31
CA ASP A 250 42.85 22.73 10.61
C ASP A 250 42.23 21.97 9.43
N THR A 251 40.92 22.14 9.18
CA THR A 251 40.17 21.31 8.24
C THR A 251 39.72 22.11 7.03
N VAL A 252 40.10 21.65 5.84
CA VAL A 252 39.59 22.13 4.55
C VAL A 252 38.64 21.10 3.96
N ARG A 253 37.44 21.53 3.55
CA ARG A 253 36.45 20.69 2.86
C ARG A 253 36.17 21.23 1.48
N VAL A 254 36.23 20.38 0.47
CA VAL A 254 35.91 20.69 -0.93
C VAL A 254 34.88 19.69 -1.42
N ASN A 255 33.72 20.15 -1.88
CA ASN A 255 32.70 19.28 -2.49
C ASN A 255 32.61 19.58 -3.98
N VAL A 256 32.81 18.57 -4.83
CA VAL A 256 32.68 18.66 -6.29
C VAL A 256 31.77 17.53 -6.76
N GLY A 257 30.51 17.85 -7.07
CA GLY A 257 29.50 16.85 -7.44
C GLY A 257 29.34 15.76 -6.36
N ASN A 258 29.57 14.49 -6.73
CA ASN A 258 29.50 13.34 -5.82
C ASN A 258 30.82 13.05 -5.07
N VAL A 259 31.85 13.87 -5.28
CA VAL A 259 33.16 13.74 -4.66
C VAL A 259 33.27 14.75 -3.52
N LYS A 260 33.56 14.28 -2.31
CA LYS A 260 33.84 15.13 -1.15
C LYS A 260 35.26 14.91 -0.70
N VAL A 261 36.05 15.97 -0.68
CA VAL A 261 37.43 15.96 -0.20
C VAL A 261 37.47 16.70 1.14
N LYS A 262 38.03 16.07 2.17
CA LYS A 262 38.29 16.67 3.48
C LYS A 262 39.77 16.50 3.78
N VAL A 263 40.50 17.59 3.86
CA VAL A 263 41.90 17.61 4.29
C VAL A 263 41.94 18.08 5.73
N ILE A 264 42.54 17.29 6.62
CA ILE A 264 42.84 17.65 8.00
C ILE A 264 44.34 17.81 8.08
N GLU A 265 44.79 19.02 8.41
CA GLU A 265 46.21 19.36 8.49
C GLU A 265 46.94 18.44 9.48
N ASN A 266 48.12 17.93 9.08
CA ASN A 266 48.96 17.00 9.85
C ASN A 266 48.34 15.64 10.24
N ASP A 267 47.13 15.31 9.79
CA ASP A 267 46.45 14.04 10.11
C ASP A 267 46.15 13.21 8.86
N SER A 268 45.14 13.62 8.08
CA SER A 268 44.64 12.79 6.98
C SER A 268 43.93 13.57 5.88
N THR A 269 44.02 13.05 4.65
CA THR A 269 43.20 13.46 3.50
C THR A 269 42.14 12.39 3.22
N GLN A 270 40.87 12.79 3.25
CA GLN A 270 39.73 11.91 3.05
C GLN A 270 38.98 12.26 1.78
N ILE A 271 38.89 11.34 0.83
CA ILE A 271 38.16 11.50 -0.43
C ILE A 271 36.99 10.53 -0.45
N THR A 272 35.76 11.06 -0.43
CA THR A 272 34.53 10.26 -0.47
C THR A 272 33.91 10.31 -1.87
N ILE A 273 33.74 9.15 -2.49
CA ILE A 273 33.08 8.97 -3.79
C ILE A 273 31.97 7.94 -3.61
N GLY A 274 30.71 8.37 -3.76
CA GLY A 274 29.55 7.49 -3.59
C GLY A 274 29.44 6.90 -2.19
N ASN A 275 29.66 5.58 -2.04
CA ASN A 275 29.64 4.87 -0.76
C ASN A 275 31.04 4.45 -0.27
N ARG A 276 32.12 4.99 -0.83
CA ARG A 276 33.50 4.70 -0.42
C ARG A 276 34.21 5.98 -0.02
N THR A 277 34.99 5.92 1.05
CA THR A 277 35.91 6.98 1.49
C THR A 277 37.31 6.42 1.49
N ILE A 278 38.18 7.01 0.68
CA ILE A 278 39.61 6.78 0.68
C ILE A 278 40.21 7.72 1.72
N ILE A 279 41.01 7.20 2.64
CA ILE A 279 41.70 7.95 3.68
C ILE A 279 43.19 7.74 3.43
N VAL A 280 43.91 8.82 3.19
CA VAL A 280 45.37 8.85 3.09
C VAL A 280 45.88 9.52 4.35
N ASP A 281 46.67 8.81 5.15
CA ASP A 281 47.29 9.37 6.35
C ASP A 281 48.53 10.20 6.01
N ASN A 282 49.05 10.94 6.99
CA ASN A 282 50.27 11.74 6.86
C ASN A 282 51.57 10.95 6.61
N ARG A 283 51.53 9.60 6.67
CA ARG A 283 52.64 8.69 6.36
C ARG A 283 52.50 8.08 4.96
N GLY A 284 51.47 8.44 4.20
CA GLY A 284 51.22 7.96 2.85
C GLY A 284 50.48 6.61 2.78
N ASN A 285 50.00 6.07 3.91
CA ASN A 285 49.21 4.85 3.89
C ASN A 285 47.79 5.13 3.40
N VAL A 286 47.27 4.25 2.55
CA VAL A 286 45.93 4.38 1.95
C VAL A 286 44.99 3.35 2.56
N ASN A 287 43.85 3.80 3.10
CA ASN A 287 42.79 2.95 3.63
C ASN A 287 41.44 3.28 2.98
N ILE A 288 40.66 2.27 2.59
CA ILE A 288 39.36 2.44 1.94
C ILE A 288 38.25 1.96 2.88
N LYS A 289 37.38 2.89 3.30
CA LYS A 289 36.21 2.59 4.14
C LYS A 289 34.91 2.72 3.35
N ARG A 290 33.92 1.87 3.61
CA ARG A 290 32.59 1.97 3.00
C ARG A 290 31.66 2.85 3.87
N VAL A 291 31.13 3.93 3.32
CA VAL A 291 30.14 4.79 3.99
C VAL A 291 28.78 4.10 3.94
N LYS A 292 28.31 3.60 5.09
CA LYS A 292 26.94 3.08 5.23
C LYS A 292 25.95 4.24 5.15
N LYS A 293 25.14 4.32 4.09
CA LYS A 293 24.00 5.25 4.03
C LYS A 293 23.02 4.89 5.15
N HIS A 294 22.70 5.85 6.01
CA HIS A 294 21.66 5.67 7.03
C HIS A 294 20.31 5.48 6.34
N ARG A 295 19.71 4.30 6.53
CA ARG A 295 18.33 4.01 6.14
C ARG A 295 17.46 4.27 7.38
N PHE A 296 16.33 4.94 7.17
CA PHE A 296 15.29 4.99 8.19
C PHE A 296 14.72 3.56 8.33
N ASN A 297 14.58 3.10 9.56
CA ASN A 297 14.07 1.78 9.88
C ASN A 297 12.96 1.95 10.91
N GLY A 298 11.72 1.62 10.54
CA GLY A 298 10.58 1.71 11.43
C GLY A 298 10.60 0.61 12.48
N HIS A 299 9.62 0.68 13.38
CA HIS A 299 9.46 -0.28 14.47
C HIS A 299 8.03 -0.84 14.48
N TRP A 300 7.70 -1.63 13.45
CA TRP A 300 6.46 -2.39 13.31
C TRP A 300 6.69 -3.89 13.28
N ALA A 301 7.60 -4.37 12.42
CA ALA A 301 7.83 -5.80 12.25
C ALA A 301 8.37 -6.42 13.53
N GLY A 302 7.71 -7.49 13.98
CA GLY A 302 8.00 -8.13 15.25
C GLY A 302 6.78 -8.74 15.91
N PHE A 303 6.88 -8.88 17.22
CA PHE A 303 5.88 -9.50 18.07
C PHE A 303 5.36 -8.50 19.09
N GLU A 304 4.04 -8.43 19.25
CA GLU A 304 3.40 -7.58 20.24
C GLU A 304 2.51 -8.41 21.16
N LEU A 305 2.58 -8.11 22.45
CA LEU A 305 1.76 -8.74 23.48
C LEU A 305 1.16 -7.64 24.36
N GLY A 306 -0.16 -7.69 24.54
CA GLY A 306 -0.86 -6.69 25.32
C GLY A 306 -2.16 -7.19 25.92
N LEU A 307 -2.80 -6.28 26.63
CA LEU A 307 -4.17 -6.43 27.12
C LEU A 307 -5.10 -5.79 26.10
N ASN A 308 -6.32 -6.29 25.99
CA ASN A 308 -7.38 -5.64 25.23
C ASN A 308 -8.70 -5.60 25.98
N GLY A 309 -9.51 -4.61 25.65
CA GLY A 309 -10.80 -4.37 26.29
C GLY A 309 -11.78 -3.70 25.35
N LEU A 310 -12.95 -3.39 25.89
CA LEU A 310 -14.04 -2.71 25.20
C LEU A 310 -14.44 -1.49 26.03
N LEU A 311 -14.71 -0.39 25.35
CA LEU A 311 -15.12 0.88 25.96
C LEU A 311 -16.48 1.29 25.43
N THR A 312 -17.32 1.89 26.27
CA THR A 312 -18.52 2.60 25.83
C THR A 312 -18.15 3.91 25.10
N PRO A 313 -19.10 4.60 24.43
CA PRO A 313 -18.85 5.92 23.84
C PRO A 313 -18.31 6.94 24.85
N ASP A 314 -18.69 6.79 26.13
CA ASP A 314 -18.25 7.63 27.25
C ASP A 314 -16.92 7.16 27.88
N PHE A 315 -16.16 6.29 27.21
CA PHE A 315 -14.88 5.74 27.68
C PHE A 315 -14.94 4.95 28.99
N ASN A 316 -16.09 4.34 29.30
CA ASN A 316 -16.25 3.48 30.48
C ASN A 316 -16.06 1.99 30.13
N MET A 317 -15.56 1.22 31.10
CA MET A 317 -15.46 -0.24 31.03
C MET A 317 -16.59 -0.96 31.80
N SER A 318 -17.56 -0.19 32.30
CA SER A 318 -18.76 -0.69 32.96
C SER A 318 -19.95 -0.52 32.01
N TYR A 319 -20.75 -1.57 31.89
CA TYR A 319 -21.86 -1.61 30.93
C TYR A 319 -23.21 -1.42 31.63
N PRO A 320 -24.20 -0.85 30.92
CA PRO A 320 -25.55 -0.70 31.46
C PRO A 320 -26.20 -2.06 31.73
N LYS A 321 -27.29 -2.03 32.51
CA LYS A 321 -28.08 -3.21 32.82
C LYS A 321 -28.53 -3.93 31.54
N GLY A 322 -28.39 -5.25 31.51
CA GLY A 322 -28.65 -6.08 30.33
C GLY A 322 -27.42 -6.33 29.46
N GLN A 323 -26.33 -5.57 29.63
CA GLN A 323 -25.08 -5.72 28.87
C GLN A 323 -23.90 -6.21 29.72
N GLU A 324 -24.12 -6.52 30.99
CA GLU A 324 -23.06 -6.95 31.93
C GLU A 324 -22.47 -8.33 31.57
N TYR A 325 -23.05 -9.03 30.59
CA TYR A 325 -22.46 -10.22 30.00
C TYR A 325 -21.20 -9.92 29.17
N LEU A 326 -20.96 -8.65 28.82
CA LEU A 326 -19.76 -8.19 28.13
C LEU A 326 -18.62 -7.80 29.09
N ASP A 327 -18.85 -7.82 30.40
CA ASP A 327 -17.81 -7.59 31.40
C ASP A 327 -16.61 -8.52 31.18
N LEU A 328 -15.41 -7.94 31.15
CA LEU A 328 -14.19 -8.65 30.84
C LEU A 328 -13.32 -8.87 32.08
N ARG A 329 -12.65 -10.02 32.11
CA ARG A 329 -11.45 -10.23 32.92
C ARG A 329 -10.27 -9.63 32.17
N MET A 330 -9.96 -8.38 32.47
CA MET A 330 -8.92 -7.62 31.76
C MET A 330 -7.57 -8.35 31.79
N GLU A 331 -7.20 -8.94 32.93
CA GLU A 331 -5.94 -9.67 33.12
C GLU A 331 -5.83 -10.97 32.29
N LYS A 332 -6.93 -11.41 31.68
CA LYS A 332 -6.99 -12.59 30.80
C LYS A 332 -7.47 -12.25 29.39
N SER A 333 -7.73 -10.98 29.11
CA SER A 333 -8.12 -10.50 27.79
C SER A 333 -6.87 -10.03 27.07
N ILE A 334 -6.29 -10.96 26.31
CA ILE A 334 -4.95 -10.84 25.74
C ILE A 334 -5.04 -10.55 24.24
N ASN A 335 -4.30 -9.53 23.83
CA ASN A 335 -3.99 -9.25 22.44
C ASN A 335 -2.57 -9.74 22.10
N VAL A 336 -2.46 -10.48 21.01
CA VAL A 336 -1.20 -10.91 20.42
C VAL A 336 -1.17 -10.41 18.98
N ASN A 337 -0.11 -9.72 18.59
CA ASN A 337 0.11 -9.32 17.20
C ASN A 337 1.41 -9.92 16.67
N LEU A 338 1.36 -10.46 15.45
CA LEU A 338 2.53 -10.89 14.69
C LEU A 338 2.63 -10.03 13.44
N ASN A 339 3.58 -9.11 13.44
CA ASN A 339 3.80 -8.16 12.36
C ASN A 339 4.96 -8.70 11.49
N PHE A 340 4.61 -9.31 10.37
CA PHE A 340 5.54 -10.14 9.59
C PHE A 340 6.12 -9.42 8.36
N TYR A 341 5.63 -8.22 8.03
CA TYR A 341 6.16 -7.42 6.94
C TYR A 341 6.16 -5.95 7.32
N GLU A 342 7.22 -5.24 6.94
CA GLU A 342 7.38 -3.81 7.15
C GLU A 342 8.05 -3.17 5.93
N GLN A 343 7.53 -2.01 5.53
CA GLN A 343 8.07 -1.16 4.48
C GLN A 343 8.30 0.24 5.03
N ASN A 344 9.54 0.71 4.91
CA ASN A 344 10.00 1.98 5.47
C ASN A 344 10.23 3.01 4.38
N ILE A 345 9.75 4.22 4.59
CA ILE A 345 9.95 5.37 3.72
C ILE A 345 10.56 6.50 4.54
N LYS A 346 11.79 6.89 4.18
CA LYS A 346 12.49 8.01 4.81
C LYS A 346 11.92 9.34 4.29
N LEU A 347 11.56 10.24 5.18
CA LEU A 347 10.99 11.55 4.83
C LEU A 347 11.95 12.72 5.03
N ASN A 348 13.07 12.53 5.74
CA ASN A 348 14.09 13.58 5.90
C ASN A 348 15.52 13.11 5.61
N LYS A 349 16.41 14.05 5.26
CA LYS A 349 17.83 13.76 4.95
C LYS A 349 18.55 13.09 6.12
N ALA A 350 18.20 13.46 7.36
CA ALA A 350 18.80 12.95 8.58
C ALA A 350 18.42 11.49 8.89
N GLY A 351 17.36 10.94 8.29
CA GLY A 351 16.86 9.59 8.60
C GLY A 351 16.22 9.46 9.99
N THR A 352 15.80 10.58 10.56
CA THR A 352 15.15 10.67 11.89
C THR A 352 13.65 10.84 11.80
N PHE A 353 13.11 11.07 10.60
CA PHE A 353 11.68 11.13 10.37
C PHE A 353 11.35 10.31 9.13
N GLY A 354 10.34 9.47 9.27
CA GLY A 354 9.89 8.58 8.23
C GLY A 354 8.45 8.16 8.42
N MET A 355 7.95 7.39 7.46
CA MET A 355 6.72 6.62 7.62
C MET A 355 7.04 5.14 7.46
N PHE A 356 6.23 4.30 8.10
CA PHE A 356 6.23 2.87 7.86
C PHE A 356 4.82 2.35 7.60
N SER A 357 4.75 1.31 6.77
CA SER A 357 3.57 0.48 6.58
C SER A 357 4.00 -0.99 6.64
N GLY A 358 3.06 -1.93 6.54
CA GLY A 358 3.39 -3.34 6.71
C GLY A 358 2.20 -4.27 6.68
N LEU A 359 2.40 -5.50 7.13
CA LEU A 359 1.33 -6.46 7.36
C LEU A 359 1.52 -7.15 8.70
N GLY A 360 0.41 -7.45 9.36
CA GLY A 360 0.41 -8.21 10.61
C GLY A 360 -0.87 -9.00 10.83
N LEU A 361 -0.83 -9.95 11.73
CA LEU A 361 -2.00 -10.67 12.24
C LEU A 361 -2.26 -10.27 13.68
N SER A 362 -3.51 -9.94 14.00
CA SER A 362 -3.93 -9.51 15.33
C SER A 362 -4.97 -10.46 15.91
N TRP A 363 -4.57 -11.24 16.91
CA TRP A 363 -5.45 -12.09 17.71
C TRP A 363 -5.90 -11.32 18.94
N ASN A 364 -7.21 -11.13 19.05
CA ASN A 364 -7.85 -10.41 20.13
C ASN A 364 -8.70 -11.39 20.93
N ASN A 365 -8.35 -11.66 22.18
CA ASN A 365 -9.10 -12.56 23.05
C ASN A 365 -9.80 -11.78 24.15
N TYR A 366 -11.14 -11.75 24.12
CA TYR A 366 -11.95 -11.12 25.16
C TYR A 366 -12.44 -12.21 26.12
N ARG A 367 -11.93 -12.21 27.35
CA ARG A 367 -12.30 -13.19 28.38
C ARG A 367 -13.44 -12.64 29.22
N PHE A 368 -14.62 -13.23 29.14
CA PHE A 368 -15.76 -12.77 29.95
C PHE A 368 -15.56 -13.09 31.44
N SER A 369 -16.03 -12.18 32.30
CA SER A 369 -16.07 -12.33 33.75
C SER A 369 -17.14 -13.33 34.17
N LYS A 370 -18.28 -13.31 33.48
CA LYS A 370 -19.42 -14.20 33.68
C LYS A 370 -19.36 -15.41 32.73
N PRO A 371 -20.00 -16.54 33.08
CA PRO A 371 -20.09 -17.71 32.22
C PRO A 371 -21.11 -17.46 31.09
N VAL A 372 -20.66 -16.78 30.05
CA VAL A 372 -21.51 -16.30 28.96
C VAL A 372 -21.46 -17.24 27.76
N MET A 373 -22.63 -17.55 27.22
CA MET A 373 -22.82 -18.13 25.89
C MET A 373 -23.30 -17.03 24.95
N ILE A 374 -22.61 -16.86 23.83
CA ILE A 374 -23.02 -15.97 22.75
C ILE A 374 -23.64 -16.83 21.65
N THR A 375 -24.77 -16.41 21.12
CA THR A 375 -25.46 -17.11 20.02
C THR A 375 -25.27 -16.37 18.71
N GLY A 376 -24.87 -17.09 17.65
CA GLY A 376 -24.68 -16.52 16.32
C GLY A 376 -25.95 -16.35 15.47
N ASP A 377 -27.05 -17.01 15.85
CA ASP A 377 -28.27 -17.13 15.03
C ASP A 377 -29.33 -16.04 15.29
N SER A 378 -29.04 -15.11 16.20
CA SER A 378 -30.00 -14.07 16.60
C SER A 378 -29.98 -12.89 15.63
N ALA A 379 -31.05 -12.08 15.59
CA ALA A 379 -31.11 -10.90 14.73
C ALA A 379 -30.11 -9.78 15.09
N ALA A 380 -29.53 -9.84 16.30
CA ALA A 380 -28.52 -8.96 16.84
C ALA A 380 -27.59 -9.75 17.78
N PHE A 381 -26.43 -9.21 18.10
CA PHE A 381 -25.51 -9.78 19.08
C PHE A 381 -26.15 -9.87 20.45
N GLN A 382 -26.35 -11.10 20.94
CA GLN A 382 -26.91 -11.39 22.24
C GLN A 382 -26.03 -12.40 22.98
N GLY A 383 -25.84 -12.17 24.28
CA GLY A 383 -25.23 -13.13 25.19
C GLY A 383 -26.20 -13.54 26.29
N TYR A 384 -26.07 -14.79 26.74
CA TYR A 384 -26.83 -15.36 27.83
C TYR A 384 -25.90 -15.86 28.93
N ILE A 385 -26.32 -15.74 30.18
CA ILE A 385 -25.56 -16.26 31.33
C ILE A 385 -25.93 -17.72 31.54
N ILE A 386 -24.93 -18.59 31.57
CA ILE A 386 -25.08 -20.02 31.81
C ILE A 386 -25.29 -20.27 33.31
N GLU A 387 -26.32 -21.03 33.67
CA GLU A 387 -26.64 -21.41 35.04
C GLU A 387 -26.88 -22.92 35.18
N GLY A 388 -26.52 -23.48 36.33
CA GLY A 388 -26.68 -24.93 36.61
C GLY A 388 -25.47 -25.80 36.24
N VAL A 389 -24.44 -25.25 35.61
CA VAL A 389 -23.18 -25.95 35.32
C VAL A 389 -21.96 -25.08 35.59
N SER A 390 -20.89 -25.70 36.11
CA SER A 390 -19.62 -25.02 36.34
C SER A 390 -18.88 -24.77 35.02
N VAL A 391 -18.61 -23.50 34.73
CA VAL A 391 -17.89 -23.06 33.52
C VAL A 391 -16.50 -22.56 33.91
N ARG A 392 -15.47 -23.23 33.39
CA ARG A 392 -14.08 -22.78 33.54
C ARG A 392 -13.84 -21.47 32.83
N LYS A 393 -14.38 -21.37 31.61
CA LYS A 393 -13.95 -20.36 30.64
C LYS A 393 -14.94 -20.08 29.52
N SER A 394 -15.43 -18.87 29.42
CA SER A 394 -16.12 -18.26 28.28
C SER A 394 -15.24 -17.17 27.65
N LYS A 395 -15.14 -17.11 26.33
CA LYS A 395 -14.40 -16.05 25.63
C LYS A 395 -14.87 -15.85 24.20
N LEU A 396 -14.61 -14.65 23.68
CA LEU A 396 -14.74 -14.30 22.26
C LEU A 396 -13.35 -14.04 21.69
N THR A 397 -13.03 -14.62 20.55
CA THR A 397 -11.74 -14.45 19.89
C THR A 397 -11.95 -13.91 18.48
N ASN A 398 -11.25 -12.82 18.15
CA ASN A 398 -11.20 -12.26 16.81
C ASN A 398 -9.78 -12.34 16.25
N LEU A 399 -9.65 -12.71 14.97
CA LEU A 399 -8.42 -12.66 14.20
C LEU A 399 -8.59 -11.62 13.08
N TYR A 400 -7.69 -10.65 13.04
CA TYR A 400 -7.62 -9.64 11.97
C TYR A 400 -6.31 -9.74 11.21
N LEU A 401 -6.36 -9.61 9.89
CA LEU A 401 -5.23 -9.14 9.08
C LEU A 401 -5.15 -7.62 9.24
N THR A 402 -3.96 -7.08 9.48
CA THR A 402 -3.74 -5.67 9.82
C THR A 402 -2.76 -5.02 8.87
N LEU A 403 -3.06 -3.77 8.50
CA LEU A 403 -2.27 -2.91 7.63
C LEU A 403 -2.08 -1.56 8.35
N PRO A 404 -0.88 -1.25 8.87
CA PRO A 404 -0.60 0.01 9.53
C PRO A 404 -0.21 1.10 8.52
N LEU A 405 -0.43 2.35 8.90
CA LEU A 405 0.20 3.52 8.31
C LEU A 405 0.58 4.47 9.45
N PHE A 406 1.88 4.61 9.72
CA PHE A 406 2.40 5.42 10.81
C PHE A 406 3.48 6.37 10.33
N PHE A 407 3.56 7.52 10.98
CA PHE A 407 4.69 8.42 10.92
C PHE A 407 5.50 8.27 12.20
N GLU A 408 6.83 8.17 12.07
CA GLU A 408 7.72 7.94 13.19
C GLU A 408 8.88 8.95 13.20
N VAL A 409 9.14 9.49 14.38
CA VAL A 409 10.28 10.34 14.69
C VAL A 409 11.25 9.56 15.59
N GLN A 410 12.54 9.62 15.28
CA GLN A 410 13.63 8.94 15.99
C GLN A 410 14.69 9.93 16.47
N THR A 411 15.30 9.67 17.63
CA THR A 411 16.44 10.47 18.11
C THR A 411 17.71 10.20 17.28
N ARG A 412 18.59 11.22 17.21
CA ARG A 412 19.91 11.10 16.57
C ARG A 412 20.88 10.42 17.53
N SER A 413 20.98 9.10 17.47
CA SER A 413 22.04 8.34 18.16
C SER A 413 22.84 7.47 17.19
N SER A 414 24.16 7.40 17.41
CA SER A 414 25.08 6.55 16.63
C SER A 414 24.91 5.06 16.93
N ARG A 415 24.25 4.70 18.04
CA ARG A 415 24.00 3.31 18.45
C ARG A 415 22.52 3.01 18.33
N THR A 416 22.15 2.06 17.48
CA THR A 416 20.76 1.65 17.25
C THR A 416 20.03 1.23 18.53
N LYS A 417 20.75 0.65 19.50
CA LYS A 417 20.21 0.22 20.80
C LYS A 417 19.81 1.39 21.73
N GLU A 418 20.27 2.60 21.45
CA GLU A 418 20.05 3.79 22.28
C GLU A 418 19.09 4.80 21.61
N LYS A 419 18.47 4.42 20.49
CA LYS A 419 17.50 5.27 19.79
C LYS A 419 16.16 5.22 20.51
N MET A 420 15.64 6.40 20.82
CA MET A 420 14.24 6.55 21.22
C MET A 420 13.45 6.91 19.97
N HIS A 421 12.21 6.45 19.92
CA HIS A 421 11.33 6.72 18.81
C HIS A 421 9.87 6.80 19.24
N PHE A 422 9.13 7.61 18.51
CA PHE A 422 7.72 7.82 18.70
C PHE A 422 7.02 7.70 17.36
N ALA A 423 5.95 6.92 17.30
CA ALA A 423 5.14 6.78 16.13
C ALA A 423 3.66 7.04 16.42
N ALA A 424 2.98 7.70 15.50
CA ALA A 424 1.54 7.89 15.53
C ALA A 424 0.94 7.60 14.15
N GLY A 425 -0.24 6.99 14.13
CA GLY A 425 -0.83 6.54 12.88
C GLY A 425 -2.15 5.81 13.05
N VAL A 426 -2.50 5.07 12.00
CA VAL A 426 -3.71 4.27 11.96
C VAL A 426 -3.40 2.83 11.58
N VAL A 427 -4.27 1.91 12.00
CA VAL A 427 -4.23 0.50 11.62
C VAL A 427 -5.59 0.12 11.04
N VAL A 428 -5.59 -0.34 9.79
CA VAL A 428 -6.75 -0.95 9.17
C VAL A 428 -6.74 -2.43 9.52
N GLY A 429 -7.85 -2.97 10.00
CA GLY A 429 -8.01 -4.38 10.33
C GLY A 429 -9.12 -5.04 9.51
N TRP A 430 -8.81 -6.12 8.81
CA TRP A 430 -9.78 -6.99 8.15
C TRP A 430 -9.94 -8.29 8.93
N ARG A 431 -11.15 -8.54 9.44
CA ARG A 431 -11.50 -9.74 10.20
C ARG A 431 -11.45 -10.98 9.33
N ILE A 432 -10.57 -11.91 9.70
CA ILE A 432 -10.41 -13.21 9.05
C ILE A 432 -11.28 -14.27 9.71
N SER A 433 -11.36 -14.26 11.04
CA SER A 433 -12.13 -15.25 11.78
C SER A 433 -12.61 -14.68 13.11
N THR A 434 -13.80 -15.09 13.51
CA THR A 434 -14.29 -14.92 14.86
C THR A 434 -14.81 -16.26 15.38
N HIS A 435 -14.56 -16.53 16.66
CA HIS A 435 -15.23 -17.61 17.34
C HIS A 435 -15.49 -17.32 18.82
N SER A 436 -16.62 -17.81 19.30
CA SER A 436 -16.92 -17.98 20.71
C SER A 436 -16.34 -19.30 21.21
N LYS A 437 -15.94 -19.36 22.47
CA LYS A 437 -15.52 -20.60 23.14
C LYS A 437 -16.02 -20.64 24.57
N VAL A 438 -16.71 -21.72 24.92
CA VAL A 438 -17.08 -22.06 26.30
C VAL A 438 -16.45 -23.40 26.68
N TYR A 439 -15.79 -23.43 27.84
CA TYR A 439 -15.17 -24.61 28.46
C TYR A 439 -15.90 -24.91 29.76
N TYR A 440 -16.48 -26.10 29.85
CA TYR A 440 -17.23 -26.59 31.00
C TYR A 440 -16.32 -27.46 31.88
N ASN A 441 -16.49 -27.40 33.20
CA ASN A 441 -15.80 -28.31 34.12
C ASN A 441 -16.50 -29.66 34.23
N GLU A 442 -17.80 -29.70 33.90
CA GLU A 442 -18.66 -30.87 34.06
C GLU A 442 -19.19 -31.28 32.70
N ALA A 443 -19.06 -32.57 32.36
CA ALA A 443 -19.51 -33.16 31.11
C ALA A 443 -20.97 -33.62 31.20
N ASN A 444 -21.71 -33.55 30.11
CA ASN A 444 -23.10 -34.05 30.00
C ASN A 444 -24.07 -33.50 31.07
N LYS A 445 -23.80 -32.33 31.65
CA LYS A 445 -24.64 -31.73 32.70
C LYS A 445 -25.65 -30.77 32.09
N ALA A 446 -26.91 -30.91 32.48
CA ALA A 446 -27.96 -30.00 32.07
C ALA A 446 -27.72 -28.59 32.63
N PHE A 447 -28.01 -27.56 31.82
CA PHE A 447 -27.89 -26.17 32.21
C PHE A 447 -28.93 -25.30 31.51
N ASN A 448 -29.24 -24.16 32.11
CA ASN A 448 -30.16 -23.19 31.55
C ASN A 448 -29.42 -21.91 31.17
N LEU A 449 -30.04 -21.12 30.30
CA LEU A 449 -29.56 -19.82 29.88
C LEU A 449 -30.45 -18.73 30.48
N ARG A 450 -29.85 -17.79 31.21
CA ARG A 450 -30.53 -16.60 31.72
C ARG A 450 -30.30 -15.42 30.78
N ASP A 451 -31.38 -14.75 30.42
CA ASP A 451 -31.35 -13.48 29.72
C ASP A 451 -30.88 -12.36 30.69
N PRO A 452 -29.78 -11.65 30.38
CA PRO A 452 -29.27 -10.59 31.23
C PRO A 452 -30.19 -9.37 31.32
N GLU A 453 -31.02 -9.10 30.30
CA GLU A 453 -31.90 -7.94 30.26
C GLU A 453 -33.16 -8.18 31.12
N THR A 454 -33.85 -9.30 30.87
CA THR A 454 -35.10 -9.63 31.57
C THR A 454 -34.89 -10.38 32.89
N GLY A 455 -33.71 -10.98 33.10
CA GLY A 455 -33.39 -11.83 34.24
C GLY A 455 -34.07 -13.21 34.21
N LYS A 456 -34.87 -13.51 33.18
CA LYS A 456 -35.62 -14.77 33.06
C LYS A 456 -34.75 -15.88 32.47
N LEU A 457 -35.04 -17.13 32.86
CA LEU A 457 -34.49 -18.30 32.21
C LEU A 457 -35.21 -18.53 30.87
N LEU A 458 -34.45 -18.86 29.84
CA LEU A 458 -35.01 -19.35 28.59
C LEU A 458 -35.70 -20.70 28.84
N PRO A 459 -36.81 -21.00 28.14
CA PRO A 459 -37.59 -22.22 28.35
C PRO A 459 -36.88 -23.50 27.87
N LEU A 460 -35.66 -23.39 27.35
CA LEU A 460 -34.87 -24.50 26.81
C LEU A 460 -33.73 -24.85 27.77
N SER A 461 -33.71 -26.10 28.25
CA SER A 461 -32.55 -26.68 28.93
C SER A 461 -31.57 -27.22 27.89
N MET A 462 -30.30 -26.85 28.02
CA MET A 462 -29.19 -27.35 27.20
C MET A 462 -28.36 -28.36 28.00
N GLN A 463 -27.42 -29.04 27.35
CA GLN A 463 -26.52 -29.99 28.00
C GLN A 463 -25.07 -29.69 27.65
N SER A 464 -24.17 -29.70 28.64
CA SER A 464 -22.74 -29.50 28.40
C SER A 464 -22.18 -30.67 27.57
N PRO A 465 -21.20 -30.43 26.69
CA PRO A 465 -20.65 -31.48 25.85
C PRO A 465 -19.98 -32.59 26.67
N GLY A 466 -20.00 -33.81 26.14
CA GLY A 466 -19.33 -34.96 26.74
C GLY A 466 -17.80 -34.93 26.67
N ASN A 467 -17.17 -35.87 27.36
CA ASN A 467 -15.71 -35.98 27.48
C ASN A 467 -14.98 -36.11 26.13
N SER A 468 -15.61 -36.70 25.11
CA SER A 468 -15.06 -36.79 23.75
C SER A 468 -14.75 -35.42 23.13
N ASN A 469 -15.50 -34.38 23.50
CA ASN A 469 -15.33 -33.01 23.03
C ASN A 469 -14.50 -32.14 23.98
N ARG A 470 -13.75 -32.76 24.91
CA ARG A 470 -12.90 -32.09 25.91
C ARG A 470 -13.66 -31.03 26.72
N ASN A 471 -14.98 -31.19 26.87
CA ASN A 471 -15.89 -30.26 27.53
C ASN A 471 -15.87 -28.84 26.93
N ILE A 472 -15.62 -28.72 25.62
CA ILE A 472 -15.52 -27.43 24.92
C ILE A 472 -16.61 -27.30 23.84
N VAL A 473 -17.30 -26.17 23.84
CA VAL A 473 -18.10 -25.69 22.70
C VAL A 473 -17.35 -24.55 22.04
N LYS A 474 -17.22 -24.59 20.71
CA LYS A 474 -16.77 -23.46 19.90
C LYS A 474 -17.82 -23.17 18.84
N ASP A 475 -18.15 -21.90 18.69
CA ASP A 475 -19.05 -21.43 17.64
C ASP A 475 -18.29 -20.44 16.76
N PHE A 476 -18.17 -20.77 15.47
CA PHE A 476 -17.49 -19.96 14.46
C PHE A 476 -18.52 -19.18 13.67
N ASN A 477 -18.90 -18.02 14.19
CA ASN A 477 -19.83 -17.12 13.55
C ASN A 477 -19.27 -15.69 13.57
N SER A 478 -19.89 -14.81 12.79
CA SER A 478 -19.54 -13.39 12.76
C SER A 478 -19.94 -12.66 14.05
N PHE A 479 -20.98 -13.13 14.74
CA PHE A 479 -21.58 -12.49 15.92
C PHE A 479 -21.86 -11.00 15.70
N HIS A 480 -22.25 -10.61 14.48
CA HIS A 480 -22.48 -9.22 14.09
C HIS A 480 -21.28 -8.28 14.34
N ILE A 481 -20.07 -8.82 14.52
CA ILE A 481 -18.85 -8.02 14.60
C ILE A 481 -18.55 -7.47 13.21
N ARG A 482 -18.03 -6.24 13.14
CA ARG A 482 -17.70 -5.61 11.86
C ARG A 482 -16.60 -6.38 11.12
N PRO A 483 -16.70 -6.54 9.80
CA PRO A 483 -15.65 -7.18 9.00
C PRO A 483 -14.39 -6.31 8.89
N PHE A 484 -14.53 -4.99 8.99
CA PHE A 484 -13.44 -4.03 8.96
C PHE A 484 -13.44 -3.15 10.21
N LYS A 485 -12.25 -2.82 10.70
CA LYS A 485 -12.03 -1.84 11.76
C LYS A 485 -10.94 -0.85 11.37
N LEU A 486 -11.02 0.35 11.92
CA LEU A 486 -9.98 1.37 11.83
C LEU A 486 -9.57 1.75 13.24
N ASP A 487 -8.29 1.58 13.57
CA ASP A 487 -7.75 1.91 14.88
C ASP A 487 -6.80 3.10 14.77
N ALA A 488 -6.92 4.07 15.68
CA ALA A 488 -5.87 5.06 15.93
C ALA A 488 -4.81 4.41 16.82
N GLY A 489 -3.53 4.61 16.50
CA GLY A 489 -2.43 3.96 17.20
C GLY A 489 -1.29 4.90 17.56
N LEU A 490 -0.67 4.61 18.71
CA LEU A 490 0.52 5.29 19.23
C LEU A 490 1.57 4.26 19.62
N ARG A 491 2.85 4.61 19.41
CA ARG A 491 3.99 3.81 19.83
C ARG A 491 5.10 4.68 20.40
N LEU A 492 5.72 4.17 21.45
CA LEU A 492 6.85 4.78 22.12
C LEU A 492 7.89 3.68 22.35
N GLY A 493 9.09 3.83 21.82
CA GLY A 493 10.09 2.79 21.95
C GLY A 493 11.48 3.30 22.27
N TRP A 494 12.27 2.36 22.79
CA TRP A 494 13.69 2.50 23.05
C TRP A 494 14.40 1.25 22.54
N GLY A 495 15.15 1.41 21.45
CA GLY A 495 15.80 0.30 20.76
C GLY A 495 14.78 -0.71 20.24
N ILE A 496 14.85 -1.96 20.68
CA ILE A 496 13.95 -3.03 20.22
C ILE A 496 12.64 -3.11 21.02
N VAL A 497 12.58 -2.45 22.19
CA VAL A 497 11.43 -2.52 23.10
C VAL A 497 10.54 -1.32 22.87
N ASN A 498 9.25 -1.59 22.70
CA ASN A 498 8.24 -0.60 22.39
C ASN A 498 7.06 -0.78 23.33
N LEU A 499 6.40 0.32 23.66
CA LEU A 499 5.04 0.35 24.14
C LEU A 499 4.14 0.72 22.96
N TYR A 500 2.99 0.05 22.85
CA TYR A 500 1.99 0.38 21.85
C TYR A 500 0.62 0.54 22.51
N ALA A 501 -0.20 1.39 21.91
CA ALA A 501 -1.60 1.56 22.24
C ALA A 501 -2.40 1.71 20.95
N ASN A 502 -3.52 1.00 20.84
CA ASN A 502 -4.48 1.13 19.74
C ASN A 502 -5.88 1.35 20.32
N TYR A 503 -6.64 2.24 19.71
CA TYR A 503 -8.04 2.51 20.03
C TYR A 503 -8.86 2.48 18.75
N SER A 504 -9.92 1.68 18.72
CA SER A 504 -10.76 1.57 17.54
C SER A 504 -11.64 2.80 17.38
N LEU A 505 -11.57 3.44 16.21
CA LEU A 505 -12.43 4.55 15.81
C LEU A 505 -13.82 4.07 15.33
N SER A 506 -14.01 2.75 15.25
CA SER A 506 -15.25 2.09 14.84
C SER A 506 -15.78 1.18 15.94
N SER A 507 -17.10 1.18 16.14
CA SER A 507 -17.79 0.19 16.98
C SER A 507 -17.42 -1.24 16.56
N LEU A 508 -17.22 -2.12 17.54
CA LEU A 508 -16.96 -3.55 17.35
C LEU A 508 -18.09 -4.22 16.57
N PHE A 509 -19.34 -3.82 16.84
CA PHE A 509 -20.53 -4.41 16.23
C PHE A 509 -21.04 -3.57 15.06
N ILE A 510 -21.69 -4.25 14.11
CA ILE A 510 -22.46 -3.60 13.03
C ILE A 510 -23.54 -2.73 13.67
N LYS A 511 -23.82 -1.59 13.04
CA LYS A 511 -24.82 -0.63 13.53
C LYS A 511 -26.16 -1.33 13.77
N ASP A 512 -26.78 -1.06 14.92
CA ASP A 512 -28.09 -1.62 15.34
C ASP A 512 -28.11 -3.16 15.48
N LYS A 513 -26.94 -3.80 15.52
CA LYS A 513 -26.79 -5.25 15.65
C LYS A 513 -26.02 -5.68 16.89
N GLY A 514 -25.79 -4.77 17.83
CA GLY A 514 -25.14 -5.05 19.10
C GLY A 514 -24.87 -3.75 19.86
N PRO A 515 -24.36 -3.85 21.09
CA PRO A 515 -23.98 -2.68 21.88
C PRO A 515 -22.93 -1.82 21.19
N GLU A 516 -22.97 -0.50 21.37
CA GLU A 516 -21.96 0.40 20.81
C GLU A 516 -20.70 0.36 21.69
N LEU A 517 -19.72 -0.45 21.30
CA LEU A 517 -18.49 -0.67 22.05
C LEU A 517 -17.26 -0.52 21.18
N TYR A 518 -16.23 0.14 21.69
CA TYR A 518 -14.99 0.45 20.99
C TYR A 518 -13.83 -0.36 21.58
N PRO A 519 -13.22 -1.27 20.78
CA PRO A 519 -12.06 -2.01 21.22
C PRO A 519 -10.83 -1.12 21.48
N PHE A 520 -10.03 -1.48 22.48
CA PHE A 520 -8.69 -0.93 22.66
C PHE A 520 -7.69 -2.03 22.97
N SER A 521 -6.41 -1.80 22.69
CA SER A 521 -5.31 -2.62 23.15
C SER A 521 -4.11 -1.80 23.58
N VAL A 522 -3.41 -2.25 24.62
CA VAL A 522 -2.18 -1.64 25.13
C VAL A 522 -1.21 -2.75 25.52
N GLY A 523 0.06 -2.60 25.15
CA GLY A 523 1.05 -3.62 25.47
C GLY A 523 2.48 -3.26 25.11
N ILE A 524 3.31 -4.29 25.10
CA ILE A 524 4.73 -4.23 24.77
C ILE A 524 4.94 -4.88 23.40
N ALA A 525 5.80 -4.28 22.59
CA ALA A 525 6.23 -4.79 21.31
C ALA A 525 7.76 -4.97 21.26
N LEU A 526 8.19 -6.09 20.70
CA LEU A 526 9.59 -6.40 20.43
C LEU A 526 9.79 -6.37 18.91
N THR A 527 10.48 -5.34 18.44
CA THR A 527 10.71 -5.07 17.02
C THR A 527 12.21 -5.18 16.74
N SER A 528 12.64 -6.15 15.95
CA SER A 528 14.07 -6.46 15.77
C SER A 528 14.53 -6.58 14.32
N TRP A 529 13.75 -6.07 13.37
CA TRP A 529 14.05 -6.19 11.94
C TRP A 529 14.82 -4.98 11.41
#